data_AF-A0A9D8FVF9-F1
#
_entry.id   AF-A0A9D8FVF9-F1
#
_cell.length_a   1.000
_cell.length_b   1.000
_cell.length_c   1.000
_cell.angle_alpha   90.00
_cell.angle_beta   90.00
_cell.angle_gamma   90.00
#
_symmetry.space_group_name_H-M   'P 1'
#
loop_
_entity.id
_entity.type
_entity.pdbx_description
1 polymer ?
#
loop_
_entity_poly.entity_id
_entity_poly.type
_entity_poly.pdbx_seq_one_letter_code
_entity_poly.pdbx_strand_id
1 'polypeptide(L)' 'MSDAVIAQIVRQTASLPGNLQQQVLDYVNELKASVQRGVPGEKLLRFVGTIPADGLQLMRQAIDDDCEQVDWHEG' A
#
# COMPACT_ATOMS: atom_id res chain seq x y z
N MET A 1 -19.22 -7.19 0.14
CA MET A 1 -19.43 -6.10 -0.85
C MET A 1 -20.89 -5.75 -0.82
N SER A 2 -21.27 -4.46 -0.84
CA SER A 2 -22.69 -4.08 -0.86
C SER A 2 -23.21 -4.11 -2.30
N ASP A 3 -24.18 -4.99 -2.58
CA ASP A 3 -24.79 -5.13 -3.91
C ASP A 3 -25.35 -3.80 -4.46
N ALA A 4 -25.80 -2.92 -3.56
CA ALA A 4 -26.26 -1.57 -3.88
C ALA A 4 -25.17 -0.70 -4.56
N VAL A 5 -23.91 -0.81 -4.11
CA VAL A 5 -22.80 -0.02 -4.69
C VAL A 5 -22.44 -0.53 -6.08
N ILE A 6 -22.45 -1.84 -6.29
CA ILE A 6 -22.21 -2.43 -7.62
C ILE A 6 -23.29 -1.98 -8.61
N ALA A 7 -24.56 -2.06 -8.21
CA ALA A 7 -25.68 -1.60 -9.05
C ALA A 7 -25.58 -0.10 -9.38
N GLN A 8 -25.16 0.74 -8.42
CA GLN A 8 -24.94 2.17 -8.64
C GLN A 8 -23.85 2.42 -9.69
N ILE A 9 -22.70 1.74 -9.56
CA ILE A 9 -21.57 1.86 -10.50
C ILE A 9 -22.00 1.46 -11.91
N VAL A 10 -22.69 0.32 -12.06
CA VAL A 10 -23.17 -0.13 -13.38
C VAL A 10 -24.12 0.89 -14.00
N ARG A 11 -25.07 1.44 -13.24
CA ARG A 11 -26.01 2.45 -13.76
C ARG A 11 -25.30 3.72 -14.22
N GLN A 12 -24.34 4.21 -13.44
CA GLN A 12 -23.59 5.41 -13.79
C GLN A 12 -22.72 5.19 -15.02
N THR A 13 -21.95 4.10 -15.08
CA THR A 13 -21.10 3.78 -16.24
C THR A 13 -21.92 3.60 -17.51
N ALA A 14 -23.07 2.93 -17.44
CA ALA A 14 -23.94 2.74 -18.61
C ALA A 14 -24.47 4.06 -19.20
N SER A 15 -24.57 5.13 -18.39
CA SER A 15 -25.01 6.46 -18.86
C SER A 15 -23.90 7.29 -19.53
N LEU A 16 -22.64 6.85 -19.43
CA LEU A 16 -21.50 7.58 -19.98
C LEU A 16 -21.30 7.33 -21.48
N PRO A 17 -20.78 8.30 -22.24
CA PRO A 17 -20.22 8.09 -23.57
C PRO A 17 -19.12 7.02 -23.58
N GLY A 18 -18.96 6.31 -24.71
CA GLY A 18 -18.08 5.14 -24.79
C GLY A 18 -16.61 5.39 -24.43
N ASN A 19 -16.06 6.57 -24.72
CA ASN A 19 -14.70 6.92 -24.32
C ASN A 19 -14.55 7.04 -22.80
N LEU A 20 -15.57 7.53 -22.10
CA LEU A 20 -15.57 7.63 -20.64
C LEU A 20 -15.86 6.27 -19.99
N GLN A 21 -16.65 5.40 -20.64
CA GLN A 21 -16.78 4.00 -20.21
C GLN A 21 -15.44 3.27 -20.24
N GLN A 22 -14.65 3.46 -21.31
CA GLN A 22 -13.31 2.91 -21.42
C GLN A 22 -12.39 3.44 -20.33
N GLN A 23 -12.44 4.75 -20.05
CA GLN A 23 -11.66 5.36 -18.97
C GLN A 23 -12.00 4.77 -17.59
N VAL A 24 -13.28 4.48 -17.31
CA VAL A 24 -13.69 3.80 -16.07
C VAL A 24 -13.11 2.38 -16.01
N LEU A 25 -13.11 1.65 -17.13
CA LEU A 25 -12.53 0.30 -17.20
C LEU A 25 -11.02 0.33 -16.93
N ASP A 26 -10.31 1.27 -17.53
CA ASP A 26 -8.86 1.44 -17.35
C ASP A 26 -8.54 1.76 -15.88
N TYR A 27 -9.29 2.68 -15.26
CA TYR A 27 -9.16 2.98 -13.83
C TYR A 27 -9.39 1.77 -12.93
N VAL A 28 -10.40 0.95 -13.21
CA VAL A 28 -10.66 -0.28 -12.43
C VAL A 28 -9.50 -1.28 -12.57
N ASN A 29 -8.89 -1.38 -13.76
CA ASN A 29 -7.74 -2.24 -13.98
C ASN A 29 -6.50 -1.74 -13.22
N GLU A 30 -6.25 -0.43 -13.22
CA GLU A 30 -5.20 0.20 -12.42
C GLU A 30 -5.46 -0.01 -10.92
N LEU A 31 -6.70 0.18 -10.46
CA LEU A 31 -7.08 -0.04 -9.08
C LEU A 31 -6.81 -1.49 -8.63
N LYS A 32 -7.09 -2.48 -9.49
CA LYS A 32 -6.76 -3.90 -9.22
C LYS A 32 -5.25 -4.16 -9.17
N ALA A 33 -4.46 -3.39 -9.92
CA ALA A 33 -3.01 -3.46 -9.91
C ALA A 33 -2.41 -2.70 -8.71
N SER A 34 -3.06 -1.63 -8.25
CA SER A 34 -2.65 -0.78 -7.14
C SER A 34 -3.00 -1.34 -5.78
N VAL A 35 -3.93 -2.32 -5.71
CA VAL A 35 -4.09 -3.17 -4.52
C VAL A 35 -2.71 -3.75 -4.23
N GLN A 36 -2.03 -3.17 -3.25
CA GLN A 36 -0.67 -3.54 -2.85
C GLN A 36 -0.63 -5.05 -2.65
N ARG A 37 -0.07 -5.75 -3.65
CA ARG A 37 0.32 -7.13 -3.46
C ARG A 37 1.59 -7.05 -2.63
N GLY A 38 1.47 -7.39 -1.35
CA GLY A 38 2.64 -7.57 -0.50
C GLY A 38 3.67 -8.46 -1.22
N VAL A 39 4.96 -8.20 -0.97
CA VAL A 39 6.01 -9.09 -1.49
C VAL A 39 5.86 -10.44 -0.78
N PRO A 40 5.75 -11.57 -1.50
CA PRO A 40 5.71 -12.89 -0.87
C PRO A 40 6.89 -13.06 0.09
N GLY A 41 6.64 -13.54 1.30
CA GLY A 41 7.67 -13.64 2.36
C GLY A 41 8.89 -14.47 1.93
N GLU A 42 8.69 -15.50 1.12
CA GLU A 42 9.76 -16.29 0.48
C GLU A 42 10.77 -15.43 -0.32
N LYS A 43 10.31 -14.34 -0.94
CA LYS A 43 11.18 -13.42 -1.70
C LYS A 43 12.00 -12.51 -0.79
N LEU A 44 11.62 -12.37 0.48
CA LEU A 44 12.35 -11.58 1.47
C LEU A 44 13.51 -12.35 2.09
N LEU A 45 13.56 -13.69 1.95
CA LEU A 45 14.63 -14.53 2.50
C LEU A 45 16.02 -14.12 1.99
N ARG A 46 16.11 -13.55 0.78
CA ARG A 46 17.38 -13.03 0.22
C ARG A 46 18.01 -11.89 1.04
N PHE A 47 17.24 -11.25 1.92
CA PHE A 47 17.69 -10.15 2.77
C PHE A 47 18.10 -10.61 4.19
N VAL A 48 17.96 -11.91 4.50
CA VAL A 48 18.39 -12.43 5.79
C VAL A 48 19.92 -12.28 5.91
N GLY A 49 20.37 -11.59 6.95
CA GLY A 49 21.78 -11.36 7.21
C GLY A 49 22.46 -10.35 6.27
N THR A 50 21.72 -9.61 5.44
CA THR A 50 22.31 -8.59 4.55
C THR A 50 22.60 -7.26 5.22
N ILE A 51 22.15 -7.06 6.46
CA ILE A 51 22.45 -5.84 7.22
C ILE A 51 23.88 -6.02 7.76
N PRO A 52 24.84 -5.17 7.35
CA PRO A 52 26.21 -5.28 7.87
C PRO A 52 26.27 -4.86 9.34
N ALA A 53 27.34 -5.26 10.03
CA ALA A 53 27.42 -5.13 11.49
C ALA A 53 27.37 -3.68 12.00
N ASP A 54 27.93 -2.74 11.24
CA ASP A 54 27.84 -1.30 11.51
C ASP A 54 26.39 -0.80 11.40
N GLY A 55 25.64 -1.25 10.40
CA GLY A 55 24.22 -0.98 10.24
C GLY A 55 23.39 -1.51 11.42
N LEU A 56 23.71 -2.71 11.92
CA LEU A 56 23.08 -3.26 13.11
C LEU A 56 23.39 -2.42 14.37
N GLN A 57 24.63 -1.93 14.49
CA GLN A 57 25.03 -1.08 15.60
C GLN A 57 24.32 0.28 15.55
N LEU A 58 24.17 0.87 14.36
CA LEU A 58 23.42 2.12 14.16
C LEU A 58 21.94 1.95 14.53
N MET A 59 21.30 0.87 14.10
CA MET A 59 19.91 0.58 14.46
C MET A 59 19.74 0.44 15.97
N ARG A 60 20.66 -0.27 16.63
CA ARG A 60 20.65 -0.44 18.08
C ARG A 60 20.80 0.90 18.80
N GLN A 61 21.76 1.71 18.39
CA GLN A 61 21.98 3.04 18.98
C GLN A 61 20.74 3.92 18.84
N ALA A 62 20.13 3.97 17.65
CA ALA A 62 18.92 4.76 17.42
C ALA A 62 17.74 4.29 18.30
N ILE A 63 17.57 2.98 18.47
CA ILE A 63 16.54 2.43 19.37
C ILE A 63 16.82 2.84 20.81
N ASP A 64 18.07 2.71 21.27
CA ASP A 64 18.46 3.03 22.64
C ASP A 64 18.34 4.55 22.93
N ASP A 65 18.66 5.41 21.97
CA ASP A 65 18.60 6.88 22.09
C ASP A 65 17.17 7.42 22.13
N ASP A 66 16.24 6.80 21.39
CA ASP A 66 14.84 7.23 21.29
C ASP A 66 13.88 6.36 22.12
N CYS A 67 14.40 5.36 22.85
CA CYS A 67 13.59 4.51 23.71
C CYS A 67 12.86 5.37 24.76
N GLU A 68 11.54 5.20 24.86
CA GLU A 68 10.69 5.92 25.83
C GLU A 68 10.58 7.44 25.61
N GLN A 69 11.09 7.98 24.50
CA GLN A 69 10.82 9.36 24.12
C GLN A 69 9.41 9.47 23.51
N VAL A 70 8.52 10.16 24.21
CA VAL A 70 7.20 10.57 23.70
C VAL A 70 7.32 12.04 23.32
N ASP A 71 7.14 12.35 22.04
CA ASP A 71 6.99 13.75 21.61
C ASP A 71 5.60 14.24 22.01
N TRP A 72 5.53 15.03 23.08
CA TRP A 72 4.30 15.63 23.58
C TRP A 72 3.80 16.80 22.73
N HIS A 73 4.53 17.19 21.67
CA HIS A 73 4.21 18.32 20.79
C HIS A 73 3.65 17.92 19.42
N GLU A 74 3.48 16.63 19.12
CA GLU A 74 2.65 16.19 17.99
C GLU A 74 1.16 16.37 18.34
N GLY A 75 0.65 17.59 18.17
CA GLY A 75 -0.77 17.96 18.34
C GLY A 75 -1.31 18.71 17.14
#